data_AF-R7QRG1-F1
#
_entry.id   AF-R7QRG1-F1
#
_cell.length_a   1.000
_cell.length_b   1.000
_cell.length_c   1.000
_cell.angle_alpha   90.00
_cell.angle_beta   90.00
_cell.angle_gamma   90.00
#
_symmetry.space_group_name_H-M   'P 1'
#
loop_
_entity.id
_entity.type
_entity.pdbx_description
1 polymer ?
#
loop_
_entity_poly.entity_id
_entity_poly.type
_entity_poly.pdbx_seq_one_letter_code
_entity_poly.pdbx_strand_id
1 'polypeptide(L)'
;MRALQGPTRQLLAFRIFCRFSEPGIENSNEPGNHHQAERRNCTLHWSPSPDRRFLRARVQRHSTAIMGGNEPVGEAKMQVTREEMMEARIPNHWRDFCAHKLIPLNKCRRKNFFLPFRCEEERHEYEKCQHDQYMRRVAEMKAILKEQKKAAREAADAAEEAAAIAAAEARAQ
;
A
#
# COMPACT_ATOMS: atom_id res chain seq x y z
N MET A 1 -64.63 -17.24 15.42
CA MET A 1 -64.20 -18.65 15.57
C MET A 1 -63.03 -18.85 14.61
N ARG A 2 -61.77 -18.91 15.08
CA ARG A 2 -60.94 -20.14 15.23
C ARG A 2 -61.06 -21.09 14.02
N ALA A 3 -60.02 -21.61 13.35
CA ALA A 3 -58.56 -21.48 13.50
C ALA A 3 -57.87 -22.29 12.34
N LEU A 4 -56.55 -22.08 12.13
CA LEU A 4 -55.52 -23.05 11.65
C LEU A 4 -55.52 -23.38 10.13
N GLN A 5 -54.42 -23.50 9.36
CA GLN A 5 -52.99 -23.79 9.58
C GLN A 5 -52.18 -23.38 8.33
N GLY A 6 -50.92 -22.93 8.49
CA GLY A 6 -49.94 -22.80 7.40
C GLY A 6 -49.06 -24.05 7.26
N PRO A 7 -48.05 -24.03 6.34
CA PRO A 7 -46.72 -24.42 6.79
C PRO A 7 -45.58 -23.52 6.25
N THR A 8 -44.85 -22.96 7.22
CA THR A 8 -43.37 -22.95 7.35
C THR A 8 -42.47 -22.33 6.28
N ARG A 9 -42.05 -21.09 6.61
CA ARG A 9 -40.70 -20.53 6.42
C ARG A 9 -39.59 -21.60 6.50
N GLN A 10 -38.88 -21.84 5.40
CA GLN A 10 -37.53 -22.40 5.45
C GLN A 10 -36.52 -21.26 5.62
N LEU A 11 -36.23 -20.92 6.88
CA LEU A 11 -34.98 -20.28 7.27
C LEU A 11 -33.95 -21.39 7.45
N LEU A 12 -33.18 -21.73 6.40
CA LEU A 12 -31.96 -22.51 6.58
C LEU A 12 -30.81 -21.53 6.80
N ALA A 13 -30.58 -21.31 8.09
CA ALA A 13 -29.34 -20.77 8.63
C ALA A 13 -28.15 -21.55 8.07
N PHE A 14 -27.39 -20.92 7.18
CA PHE A 14 -26.00 -21.29 6.96
C PHE A 14 -25.27 -21.05 8.28
N ARG A 15 -25.07 -22.13 9.04
CA ARG A 15 -24.17 -22.18 10.20
C ARG A 15 -22.75 -21.88 9.72
N ILE A 16 -22.36 -20.61 9.78
CA ILE A 16 -20.97 -20.20 9.82
C ILE A 16 -20.45 -20.65 11.20
N PHE A 17 -19.90 -21.87 11.26
CA PHE A 17 -19.19 -22.36 12.43
C PHE A 17 -17.74 -21.84 12.39
N CYS A 18 -17.57 -20.52 12.50
CA CYS A 18 -16.26 -19.97 12.85
C CYS A 18 -16.11 -20.09 14.36
N ARG A 19 -15.42 -21.15 14.80
CA ARG A 19 -14.87 -21.21 16.16
C ARG A 19 -13.78 -20.15 16.24
N PHE A 20 -14.19 -18.95 16.65
CA PHE A 20 -13.32 -17.84 17.00
C PHE A 20 -12.56 -18.25 18.27
N SER A 21 -11.41 -18.90 18.10
CA SER A 21 -10.48 -19.13 19.19
C SER A 21 -9.70 -17.83 19.35
N GLU A 22 -9.96 -17.11 20.43
CA GLU A 22 -9.22 -15.92 20.81
C GLU A 22 -7.72 -16.25 20.93
N PRO A 23 -6.82 -15.50 20.27
CA PRO A 23 -5.40 -15.64 20.52
C PRO A 23 -5.05 -14.96 21.84
N GLY A 24 -4.65 -15.77 22.82
CA GLY A 24 -3.98 -15.29 24.03
C GLY A 24 -2.69 -14.56 23.65
N ILE A 25 -2.51 -13.38 24.26
CA ILE A 25 -1.30 -12.56 24.15
C ILE A 25 -0.26 -13.19 25.07
N GLU A 26 0.66 -13.98 24.53
CA GLU A 26 1.84 -14.44 25.26
C GLU A 26 3.07 -13.63 24.80
N ASN A 27 3.65 -12.91 25.76
CA ASN A 27 4.79 -12.01 25.63
C ASN A 27 6.07 -12.77 25.22
N SER A 28 6.68 -12.39 24.10
CA SER A 28 7.94 -12.95 23.60
C SER A 28 9.17 -12.19 24.13
N ASN A 29 9.45 -12.35 25.42
CA ASN A 29 10.82 -12.28 25.93
C ASN A 29 11.25 -13.71 26.28
N GLU A 30 11.81 -14.44 25.30
CA GLU A 30 13.02 -15.29 25.42
C GLU A 30 13.18 -16.26 24.23
N PRO A 31 14.41 -16.68 23.92
CA PRO A 31 14.78 -17.15 22.59
C PRO A 31 14.91 -18.66 22.47
N GLY A 32 14.54 -19.17 21.30
CA GLY A 32 15.13 -20.36 20.69
C GLY A 32 14.63 -21.71 21.19
N ASN A 33 13.66 -22.30 20.49
CA ASN A 33 13.85 -23.66 19.99
C ASN A 33 12.96 -23.95 18.77
N HIS A 34 13.56 -24.61 17.78
CA HIS A 34 12.91 -25.07 16.59
C HIS A 34 11.92 -26.20 16.93
N HIS A 35 10.62 -25.94 16.76
CA HIS A 35 9.64 -27.00 16.57
C HIS A 35 9.00 -26.86 15.19
N GLN A 36 9.33 -27.83 14.35
CA GLN A 36 8.67 -28.13 13.08
C GLN A 36 7.16 -28.26 13.31
N ALA A 37 6.42 -27.20 13.03
CA ALA A 37 5.00 -27.30 12.77
C ALA A 37 4.83 -27.59 11.28
N GLU A 38 4.40 -28.82 10.99
CA GLU A 38 4.11 -29.35 9.67
C GLU A 38 3.20 -28.40 8.89
N ARG A 39 3.61 -28.13 7.65
CA ARG A 39 2.83 -27.37 6.67
C ARG A 39 1.56 -28.16 6.35
N ARG A 40 0.49 -27.93 7.09
CA ARG A 40 -0.84 -28.27 6.60
C ARG A 40 -1.10 -27.39 5.38
N ASN A 41 -1.09 -28.08 4.26
CA ASN A 41 -1.16 -27.59 2.90
C ASN A 41 -2.48 -26.84 2.66
N CYS A 42 -2.50 -25.53 2.95
CA CYS A 42 -3.51 -24.63 2.40
C CYS A 42 -3.07 -24.25 0.98
N THR A 43 -3.19 -25.20 0.05
CA THR A 43 -3.19 -24.86 -1.37
C THR A 43 -4.40 -23.96 -1.61
N LEU A 44 -4.13 -22.67 -1.75
CA LEU A 44 -4.99 -21.73 -2.45
C LEU A 44 -5.20 -22.29 -3.86
N HIS A 45 -6.31 -22.98 -4.08
CA HIS A 45 -6.76 -23.35 -5.41
C HIS A 45 -7.21 -22.07 -6.12
N TRP A 46 -6.29 -21.45 -6.85
CA TRP A 46 -6.60 -20.38 -7.79
C TRP A 46 -7.14 -21.04 -9.07
N SER A 47 -8.46 -21.07 -9.23
CA SER A 47 -9.08 -21.41 -10.52
C SER A 47 -9.05 -20.16 -11.40
N PRO A 48 -8.41 -20.19 -12.59
CA PRO A 48 -8.52 -19.11 -13.55
C PRO A 48 -9.88 -19.20 -14.25
N SER A 49 -10.83 -18.32 -13.91
CA SER A 49 -12.01 -18.11 -14.76
C SER A 49 -11.56 -17.48 -16.09
N PRO A 50 -12.00 -18.00 -17.24
CA PRO A 50 -11.68 -17.42 -18.52
C PRO A 50 -12.73 -16.35 -18.83
N ASP A 51 -12.53 -15.12 -18.34
CA ASP A 51 -13.17 -13.92 -18.91
C ASP A 51 -12.64 -12.64 -18.24
N ARG A 52 -11.50 -12.14 -18.74
CA ARG A 52 -11.14 -10.71 -18.62
C ARG A 52 -10.58 -10.21 -19.93
N ARG A 53 -11.43 -10.25 -20.96
CA ARG A 53 -11.26 -9.45 -22.17
C ARG A 53 -11.98 -8.12 -21.98
N PHE A 54 -11.38 -7.21 -21.22
CA PHE A 54 -11.72 -5.79 -21.28
C PHE A 54 -10.44 -4.93 -21.25
N LEU A 55 -9.98 -4.69 -22.48
CA LEU A 55 -9.40 -3.45 -23.00
C LEU A 55 -8.45 -2.67 -22.08
N ARG A 56 -7.15 -2.89 -22.32
CA ARG A 56 -6.12 -1.86 -22.13
C ARG A 56 -6.51 -0.64 -22.96
N ALA A 57 -7.05 0.40 -22.32
CA ALA A 57 -7.15 1.71 -22.95
C ALA A 57 -5.72 2.25 -23.18
N ARG A 58 -5.42 2.50 -24.45
CA ARG A 58 -4.17 3.06 -24.98
C ARG A 58 -4.00 4.47 -24.44
N VAL A 59 -3.11 4.66 -23.47
CA VAL A 59 -2.65 5.99 -23.03
C VAL A 59 -1.83 6.61 -24.17
N GLN A 60 -2.37 7.63 -24.83
CA GLN A 60 -1.59 8.51 -25.71
C GLN A 60 -1.37 9.84 -24.97
N ARG A 61 -0.28 9.88 -24.20
CA ARG A 61 0.27 11.14 -23.66
C ARG A 61 1.20 11.72 -24.71
N HIS A 62 0.74 12.74 -25.43
CA HIS A 62 1.60 13.56 -26.26
C HIS A 62 2.27 14.64 -25.40
N SER A 63 3.56 14.79 -25.65
CA SER A 63 4.55 15.62 -24.98
C SER A 63 4.66 16.99 -25.66
N THR A 64 4.80 18.05 -24.86
CA THR A 64 5.57 19.30 -25.05
C THR A 64 5.22 20.23 -23.86
N ALA A 65 6.08 21.07 -23.26
CA ALA A 65 7.50 21.39 -23.36
C ALA A 65 7.89 22.34 -22.17
N ILE A 66 9.19 22.68 -22.06
CA ILE A 66 9.78 23.93 -21.52
C ILE A 66 10.24 23.97 -20.03
N MET A 67 11.51 24.37 -19.91
CA MET A 67 12.36 24.68 -18.75
C MET A 67 11.64 25.20 -17.49
N GLY A 68 11.84 24.51 -16.38
CA GLY A 68 11.49 25.03 -15.04
C GLY A 68 11.05 23.97 -14.03
N GLY A 69 11.95 23.07 -13.63
CA GLY A 69 11.99 22.50 -12.27
C GLY A 69 10.74 21.82 -11.69
N ASN A 70 9.82 21.31 -12.49
CA ASN A 70 8.80 20.33 -12.06
C ASN A 70 8.58 19.33 -13.18
N GLU A 71 9.59 18.49 -13.38
CA GLU A 71 9.47 17.33 -14.27
C GLU A 71 8.35 16.43 -13.71
N PRO A 72 7.37 16.01 -14.53
CA PRO A 72 6.38 15.04 -14.08
C PRO A 72 7.17 13.82 -13.65
N VAL A 73 7.09 13.51 -12.36
CA VAL A 73 7.79 12.41 -11.71
C VAL A 73 7.51 11.15 -12.53
N GLY A 74 8.46 10.80 -13.40
CA GLY A 74 8.40 9.59 -14.20
C GLY A 74 8.26 8.42 -13.25
N GLU A 75 7.41 7.47 -13.63
CA GLU A 75 7.16 6.21 -12.93
C GLU A 75 8.46 5.72 -12.26
N ALA A 76 8.41 5.50 -10.93
CA ALA A 76 9.57 5.01 -10.20
C ALA A 76 9.94 3.62 -10.72
N LYS A 77 10.93 3.56 -11.62
CA LYS A 77 11.41 2.32 -12.23
C LYS A 77 12.49 1.73 -11.32
N MET A 78 12.30 0.47 -10.92
CA MET A 78 13.35 -0.31 -10.26
C MET A 78 14.45 -0.56 -11.29
N GLN A 79 15.64 -0.01 -11.06
CA GLN A 79 16.78 -0.14 -11.96
C GLN A 79 17.62 -1.41 -11.71
N VAL A 80 17.47 -2.03 -10.53
CA VAL A 80 18.23 -3.21 -10.10
C VAL A 80 17.35 -4.44 -10.13
N THR A 81 17.90 -5.56 -10.58
CA THR A 81 17.21 -6.86 -10.51
C THR A 81 17.20 -7.41 -9.08
N ARG A 82 16.30 -8.36 -8.81
CA ARG A 82 16.22 -8.98 -7.48
C ARG A 82 17.48 -9.77 -7.12
N GLU A 83 18.09 -10.42 -8.10
CA GLU A 83 19.29 -11.24 -7.95
C GLU A 83 20.50 -10.38 -7.56
N GLU A 84 20.69 -9.24 -8.21
CA GLU A 84 21.76 -8.28 -7.86
C GLU A 84 21.63 -7.74 -6.43
N MET A 85 20.40 -7.52 -5.94
CA MET A 85 20.16 -7.10 -4.55
C MET A 85 20.47 -8.20 -3.53
N MET A 86 20.25 -9.46 -3.90
CA MET A 86 20.59 -10.63 -3.07
C MET A 86 22.11 -10.83 -3.01
N GLU A 87 22.78 -10.76 -4.15
CA GLU A 87 24.24 -10.85 -4.28
C GLU A 87 24.93 -9.77 -3.43
N ALA A 88 24.41 -8.55 -3.48
CA ALA A 88 24.91 -7.43 -2.69
C ALA A 88 24.56 -7.51 -1.18
N ARG A 89 23.78 -8.53 -0.76
CA ARG A 89 23.30 -8.76 0.62
C ARG A 89 22.68 -7.51 1.25
N ILE A 90 21.80 -6.83 0.51
CA ILE A 90 21.13 -5.62 1.00
C ILE A 90 20.02 -6.02 2.01
N PRO A 91 20.03 -5.50 3.25
CA PRO A 91 18.93 -5.66 4.21
C PRO A 91 17.61 -5.10 3.68
N ASN A 92 16.47 -5.66 4.11
CA ASN A 92 15.15 -5.30 3.59
C ASN A 92 14.84 -3.80 3.65
N HIS A 93 15.31 -3.12 4.70
CA HIS A 93 15.09 -1.67 4.89
C HIS A 93 15.72 -0.80 3.80
N TRP A 94 16.70 -1.28 3.05
CA TRP A 94 17.39 -0.52 2.01
C TRP A 94 17.12 -1.02 0.58
N ARG A 95 16.12 -1.91 0.41
CA ARG A 95 15.69 -2.44 -0.89
C ARG A 95 14.68 -1.51 -1.58
N ASP A 96 14.93 -0.21 -1.56
CA ASP A 96 14.12 0.80 -2.22
C ASP A 96 14.48 0.93 -3.71
N PHE A 97 13.74 1.77 -4.45
CA PHE A 97 14.08 2.21 -5.81
C PHE A 97 15.51 2.76 -5.94
N CYS A 98 16.11 3.20 -4.83
CA CYS A 98 17.46 3.74 -4.77
C CYS A 98 18.59 2.69 -4.64
N ALA A 99 18.28 1.40 -4.60
CA ALA A 99 19.26 0.33 -4.40
C ALA A 99 20.42 0.34 -5.42
N HIS A 100 20.18 0.85 -6.63
CA HIS A 100 21.19 0.97 -7.70
C HIS A 100 22.35 1.90 -7.33
N LYS A 101 22.12 2.93 -6.50
CA LYS A 101 23.17 3.82 -6.00
C LYS A 101 23.87 3.26 -4.75
N LEU A 102 23.15 2.46 -3.97
CA LEU A 102 23.69 1.85 -2.75
C LEU A 102 24.73 0.75 -3.04
N ILE A 103 24.55 -0.03 -4.12
CA ILE A 103 25.49 -1.09 -4.49
C ILE A 103 26.89 -0.52 -4.78
N PRO A 104 27.06 0.53 -5.63
CA PRO A 104 28.34 1.24 -5.81
C PRO A 104 28.91 1.81 -4.50
N LEU A 105 28.07 2.46 -3.68
CA LEU A 105 28.51 3.05 -2.41
C LEU A 105 29.08 2.00 -1.46
N ASN A 106 28.43 0.83 -1.33
CA ASN A 106 28.93 -0.26 -0.51
C ASN A 106 30.20 -0.90 -1.09
N LYS A 107 30.37 -0.91 -2.42
CA LYS A 107 31.64 -1.32 -3.04
C LYS A 107 32.76 -0.33 -2.70
N CYS A 108 32.52 0.98 -2.78
CA CYS A 108 33.52 2.00 -2.41
C CYS A 108 33.88 1.92 -0.91
N ARG A 109 32.87 1.80 -0.03
CA ARG A 109 33.07 1.68 1.42
C ARG A 109 33.93 0.47 1.80
N ARG A 110 33.69 -0.69 1.19
CA ARG A 110 34.50 -1.90 1.43
C ARG A 110 35.95 -1.75 0.92
N LYS A 111 36.16 -1.06 -0.19
CA LYS A 111 37.51 -0.81 -0.74
C LYS A 111 38.32 0.17 0.10
N ASN A 112 37.69 1.21 0.64
CA ASN A 112 38.35 2.29 1.37
C ASN A 112 38.18 2.19 2.90
N PHE A 113 37.85 1.00 3.44
CA PHE A 113 37.67 0.79 4.88
C PHE A 113 36.73 1.82 5.56
N PHE A 114 35.65 2.22 4.85
CA PHE A 114 34.64 3.16 5.35
C PHE A 114 35.17 4.57 5.70
N LEU A 115 36.26 5.01 5.08
CA LEU A 115 36.74 6.39 5.22
C LEU A 115 35.71 7.41 4.71
N PRO A 116 35.36 8.44 5.50
CA PRO A 116 34.25 9.35 5.18
C PRO A 116 34.49 10.25 3.96
N PHE A 117 35.76 10.54 3.64
CA PHE A 117 36.17 11.47 2.59
C PHE A 117 36.47 10.83 1.22
N ARG A 118 36.41 9.49 1.10
CA ARG A 118 36.80 8.78 -0.13
C ARG A 118 35.64 8.39 -1.05
N CYS A 119 34.41 8.39 -0.54
CA CYS A 119 33.21 7.94 -1.24
C CYS A 119 32.09 9.00 -1.18
N GLU A 120 32.46 10.29 -1.27
CA GLU A 120 31.52 11.39 -1.11
C GLU A 120 30.56 11.50 -2.28
N GLU A 121 31.05 11.30 -3.50
CA GLU A 121 30.24 11.39 -4.71
C GLU A 121 29.13 10.34 -4.70
N GLU A 122 29.46 9.07 -4.44
CA GLU A 122 28.47 8.00 -4.38
C GLU A 122 27.52 8.16 -3.18
N ARG A 123 27.99 8.79 -2.08
CA ARG A 123 27.14 9.14 -0.94
C ARG A 123 26.11 10.20 -1.33
N HIS A 124 26.55 11.30 -1.95
CA HIS A 124 25.66 12.37 -2.38
C HIS A 124 24.67 11.91 -3.46
N GLU A 125 25.10 11.02 -4.37
CA GLU A 125 24.18 10.43 -5.35
C GLU A 125 23.08 9.58 -4.69
N TYR A 126 23.43 8.79 -3.67
CA TYR A 126 22.47 8.00 -2.92
C TYR A 126 21.50 8.88 -2.13
N GLU A 127 22.00 9.90 -1.44
CA GLU A 127 21.20 10.84 -0.65
C GLU A 127 20.25 11.67 -1.52
N LYS A 128 20.72 12.16 -2.68
CA LYS A 128 19.87 12.86 -3.65
C LYS A 128 18.72 11.97 -4.12
N CYS A 129 19.03 10.72 -4.46
CA CYS A 129 18.03 9.76 -4.89
C CYS A 129 17.02 9.41 -3.77
N GLN A 130 17.45 9.30 -2.51
CA GLN A 130 16.52 9.17 -1.38
C GLN A 130 15.63 10.40 -1.19
N HIS A 131 16.22 11.59 -1.28
CA HIS A 131 15.49 12.84 -1.16
C HIS A 131 14.41 12.97 -2.23
N ASP A 132 14.74 12.64 -3.49
CA ASP A 132 13.79 12.64 -4.58
C ASP A 132 12.64 11.66 -4.31
N GLN A 133 12.92 10.45 -3.81
CA GLN A 133 11.89 9.48 -3.42
C GLN A 133 11.02 9.94 -2.25
N TYR A 134 11.59 10.67 -1.29
CA TYR A 134 10.83 11.28 -0.21
C TYR A 134 9.88 12.36 -0.74
N MET A 135 10.36 13.25 -1.59
CA MET A 135 9.55 14.32 -2.17
C MET A 135 8.39 13.78 -3.02
N ARG A 136 8.59 12.65 -3.72
CA ARG A 136 7.51 11.92 -4.41
C ARG A 136 6.41 11.48 -3.44
N ARG A 137 6.78 10.79 -2.35
CA ARG A 137 5.83 10.35 -1.31
C ARG A 137 5.11 11.53 -0.64
N VAL A 138 5.81 12.63 -0.40
CA VAL A 138 5.20 13.86 0.15
C VAL A 138 4.19 14.45 -0.83
N ALA A 139 4.48 14.47 -2.13
CA ALA A 139 3.56 14.96 -3.14
C ALA A 139 2.30 14.07 -3.23
N GLU A 140 2.45 12.75 -3.19
CA GLU A 140 1.35 11.79 -3.16
C GLU A 140 0.48 11.97 -1.91
N MET A 141 1.09 12.08 -0.73
CA MET A 141 0.37 12.31 0.52
C MET A 141 -0.37 13.65 0.52
N LYS A 142 0.25 14.72 0.01
CA LYS A 142 -0.41 16.03 -0.12
C LYS A 142 -1.61 15.96 -1.07
N ALA A 143 -1.52 15.20 -2.16
CA ALA A 143 -2.64 14.99 -3.07
C ALA A 143 -3.79 14.27 -2.37
N ILE A 144 -3.52 13.16 -1.67
CA ILE A 144 -4.54 12.41 -0.91
C ILE A 144 -5.19 13.29 0.15
N LEU A 145 -4.40 14.02 0.94
CA LEU A 145 -4.91 14.93 1.98
C LEU A 145 -5.78 16.04 1.40
N LYS A 146 -5.46 16.55 0.21
CA LYS A 146 -6.27 17.57 -0.47
C LYS A 146 -7.63 17.00 -0.87
N GLU A 147 -7.67 15.80 -1.43
CA GLU A 147 -8.94 15.15 -1.81
C GLU A 147 -9.76 14.77 -0.57
N GLN A 148 -9.13 14.29 0.51
CA GLN A 148 -9.81 14.05 1.79
C GLN A 148 -10.39 15.34 2.39
N LYS A 149 -9.65 16.46 2.33
CA LYS A 149 -10.15 17.76 2.81
C LYS A 149 -11.32 18.28 1.98
N LYS A 150 -11.31 18.08 0.66
CA LYS A 150 -12.45 18.43 -0.19
C LYS A 150 -13.65 17.56 0.14
N ALA A 151 -13.49 16.25 0.19
CA ALA A 151 -14.55 15.32 0.57
C ALA A 151 -15.11 15.63 1.97
N ALA A 152 -14.27 16.03 2.92
CA ALA A 152 -14.70 16.45 4.25
C ALA A 152 -15.48 17.78 4.24
N ARG A 153 -15.11 18.73 3.36
CA ARG A 153 -15.87 19.98 3.18
C ARG A 153 -17.21 19.73 2.51
N GLU A 154 -17.22 18.96 1.43
CA GLU A 154 -18.44 18.55 0.73
C GLU A 154 -19.38 17.75 1.67
N ALA A 155 -18.83 16.90 2.53
CA ALA A 155 -19.60 16.20 3.56
C ALA A 155 -20.14 17.14 4.65
N ALA A 156 -19.40 18.18 5.03
CA ALA A 156 -19.86 19.20 5.97
C ALA A 156 -20.98 20.06 5.38
N ASP A 157 -20.82 20.50 4.12
CA ASP A 157 -21.82 21.29 3.39
C ASP A 157 -23.11 20.46 3.19
N ALA A 158 -23.00 19.18 2.85
CA ALA A 158 -24.15 18.27 2.73
C ALA A 158 -24.82 17.99 4.09
N ALA A 159 -24.06 17.95 5.19
CA ALA A 159 -24.62 17.79 6.53
C ALA A 159 -25.38 19.05 6.99
N GLU A 160 -24.88 20.24 6.63
CA GLU A 160 -25.59 21.51 6.89
C GLU A 160 -26.89 21.58 6.09
N GLU A 161 -26.88 21.23 4.80
CA GLU A 161 -28.08 21.22 3.96
C GLU A 161 -29.11 20.19 4.46
N ALA A 162 -28.68 18.98 4.84
CA ALA A 162 -29.55 17.96 5.43
C ALA A 162 -30.17 18.43 6.76
N ALA A 163 -29.41 19.13 7.60
CA ALA A 163 -29.93 19.70 8.84
C ALA A 163 -30.95 20.83 8.57
N ALA A 164 -30.73 21.65 7.54
CA ALA A 164 -31.66 22.69 7.13
C ALA A 164 -32.99 22.11 6.60
N ILE A 165 -32.94 21.04 5.78
CA ILE A 165 -34.13 20.35 5.30
C ILE A 165 -34.91 19.73 6.47
N ALA A 166 -34.24 19.04 7.38
CA ALA A 166 -34.88 18.47 8.57
C ALA A 166 -35.55 19.54 9.46
N ALA A 167 -34.93 20.71 9.60
CA ALA A 167 -35.52 21.83 10.35
C ALA A 167 -36.73 22.46 9.63
N ALA A 168 -36.76 22.46 8.29
CA ALA A 168 -37.90 22.93 7.51
C ALA A 168 -39.10 21.98 7.61
N GLU A 169 -38.87 20.66 7.54
CA GLU A 169 -39.92 19.66 7.72
C GLU A 169 -40.54 19.71 9.12
N ALA A 170 -39.73 19.91 10.16
CA ALA A 170 -40.21 20.05 11.53
C ALA A 170 -41.06 21.30 11.79
N ARG A 171 -40.90 22.37 10.98
CA ARG A 171 -41.73 23.59 11.08
C ARG A 171 -43.07 23.47 10.34
N ALA A 172 -43.23 22.47 9.48
CA ALA A 172 -44.44 22.25 8.70
C ALA A 172 -45.47 21.34 9.40
N GLN A 173 -45.12 20.81 10.58
CA GLN A 173 -45.96 19.96 11.44
C GLN A 173 -46.51 20.78 12.62
#